data_AF-A0A8K0CXB3-F1
#
_entry.id   AF-A0A8K0CXB3-F1
#
_cell.length_a   1.000
_cell.length_b   1.000
_cell.length_c   1.000
_cell.angle_alpha   90.00
_cell.angle_beta   90.00
_cell.angle_gamma   90.00
#
_symmetry.space_group_name_H-M   'P 1'
#
loop_
_entity.id
_entity.type
_entity.pdbx_description
1 polymer ?
#
loop_
_entity_poly.entity_id
_entity_poly.type
_entity_poly.pdbx_seq_one_letter_code
_entity_poly.pdbx_strand_id
1 'polypeptide(L)'
;MPRGKALSNDLHLSIINAYKNGISASHSVPHSTVQDIINLYKSTGEVDQKTKTGQPSTITEANRRALRRIGKEKPLLTTLQKRNRLKWAREHQNWSQRQWGSIIWSDESKTVNAQNDKEILEESFLPSIPQCATNDGDFMFQQDGAPCHTAKTIHT
;
A
#
# COMPACT_ATOMS: atom_id res chain seq x y z
N MET A 1 28.13 3.07 -30.87
CA MET A 1 29.34 2.30 -30.52
C MET A 1 29.37 2.06 -29.02
N PRO A 2 29.64 0.84 -28.53
CA PRO A 2 29.82 0.61 -27.10
C PRO A 2 31.05 1.39 -26.63
N ARG A 3 30.91 2.17 -25.54
CA ARG A 3 32.06 2.83 -24.90
C ARG A 3 32.87 1.77 -24.16
N GLY A 4 34.19 1.89 -24.23
CA GLY A 4 35.13 0.97 -23.59
C GLY A 4 34.93 0.85 -22.08
N LYS A 5 35.50 -0.21 -21.50
CA LYS A 5 35.45 -0.50 -20.06
C LYS A 5 35.97 0.69 -19.25
N ALA A 6 35.31 1.00 -18.13
CA ALA A 6 35.76 2.04 -17.21
C ALA A 6 37.19 1.76 -16.72
N LEU A 7 37.99 2.82 -16.54
CA LEU A 7 39.32 2.68 -15.96
C LEU A 7 39.26 2.08 -14.55
N SER A 8 40.26 1.28 -14.21
CA SER A 8 40.42 0.75 -12.85
C SER A 8 40.60 1.89 -11.85
N ASN A 9 40.03 1.74 -10.64
CA ASN A 9 40.17 2.69 -9.55
C ASN A 9 41.65 2.93 -9.19
N ASP A 10 42.50 1.90 -9.25
CA ASP A 10 43.94 2.02 -8.96
C ASP A 10 44.66 2.98 -9.91
N LEU A 11 44.26 2.96 -11.18
CA LEU A 11 44.83 3.82 -12.22
C LEU A 11 44.33 5.26 -12.05
N HIS A 12 43.07 5.42 -11.63
CA HIS A 12 42.48 6.71 -11.27
C HIS A 12 43.24 7.37 -10.10
N LEU A 13 43.52 6.59 -9.05
CA LEU A 13 44.30 7.00 -7.87
C LEU A 13 45.74 7.35 -8.23
N SER A 14 46.40 6.54 -9.07
CA SER A 14 47.77 6.79 -9.56
C SER A 14 47.88 8.13 -10.30
N ILE A 15 46.93 8.44 -11.18
CA ILE A 15 46.88 9.71 -11.93
C ILE A 15 46.71 10.90 -10.97
N ILE A 16 45.81 10.81 -10.01
CA ILE A 16 45.56 11.89 -9.05
C ILE A 16 46.76 12.12 -8.13
N ASN A 17 47.44 11.05 -7.69
CA ASN A 17 48.65 11.16 -6.87
C ASN A 17 49.82 11.75 -7.67
N ALA A 18 50.00 11.38 -8.93
CA ALA A 18 51.00 11.98 -9.81
C ALA A 18 50.78 13.49 -9.99
N TYR A 19 49.52 13.89 -10.19
CA TYR A 19 49.12 15.29 -10.25
C TYR A 19 49.43 16.05 -8.94
N LYS A 20 49.09 15.48 -7.78
CA LYS A 20 49.38 16.08 -6.46
C LYS A 20 50.88 16.30 -6.22
N ASN A 21 51.70 15.36 -6.70
CA ASN A 21 53.14 15.40 -6.53
C ASN A 21 53.88 16.21 -7.61
N GLY A 22 53.17 16.76 -8.61
CA GLY A 22 53.78 17.54 -9.70
C GLY A 22 54.62 16.69 -10.66
N ILE A 23 54.37 15.38 -10.73
CA ILE A 23 55.15 14.43 -11.54
C ILE A 23 54.33 14.02 -12.77
N SER A 24 54.98 13.96 -13.94
CA SER A 24 54.38 13.40 -15.15
C SER A 24 54.50 11.88 -15.13
N ALA A 25 53.39 11.18 -14.92
CA ALA A 25 53.36 9.72 -14.90
C ALA A 25 52.91 9.14 -16.25
N SER A 26 53.72 8.27 -16.83
CA SER A 26 53.47 7.57 -18.09
C SER A 26 52.40 6.49 -17.90
N HIS A 27 51.14 6.85 -18.12
CA HIS A 27 50.04 5.90 -18.10
C HIS A 27 49.67 5.51 -19.54
N SER A 28 49.32 4.24 -19.77
CA SER A 28 48.82 3.76 -21.07
C SER A 28 47.35 4.18 -21.29
N VAL A 29 47.08 5.47 -21.10
CA VAL A 29 45.76 6.09 -21.07
C VAL A 29 45.81 7.35 -21.93
N PRO A 30 44.80 7.63 -22.77
CA PRO A 30 44.75 8.85 -23.56
C PRO A 30 44.86 10.11 -22.70
N HIS A 31 45.57 11.12 -23.19
CA HIS A 31 45.76 12.40 -22.50
C HIS A 31 44.42 13.09 -22.16
N SER A 32 43.42 12.98 -23.03
CA SER A 32 42.08 13.51 -22.78
C SER A 32 41.46 12.94 -21.50
N THR A 33 41.59 11.63 -21.30
CA THR A 33 41.08 10.95 -20.11
C THR A 33 41.84 11.37 -18.85
N VAL A 34 43.16 11.55 -18.93
CA VAL A 34 43.96 12.11 -17.82
C VAL A 34 43.47 13.52 -17.46
N GLN A 35 43.22 14.35 -18.46
CA GLN A 35 42.74 15.71 -18.25
C GLN A 35 41.32 15.75 -17.65
N ASP A 36 40.42 14.88 -18.11
CA ASP A 36 39.05 14.74 -17.58
C ASP A 36 39.08 14.33 -16.11
N ILE A 37 39.96 13.39 -15.74
CA ILE A 37 40.17 12.94 -14.36
C ILE A 37 40.66 14.10 -13.48
N ILE A 38 41.66 14.86 -13.94
CA ILE A 38 42.21 16.01 -13.19
C ILE A 38 41.15 17.10 -13.03
N ASN A 39 40.39 17.40 -14.08
CA ASN A 39 39.32 18.41 -14.03
C ASN A 39 38.19 18.00 -13.09
N LEU A 40 37.83 16.70 -13.07
CA LEU A 40 36.86 16.16 -12.12
C LEU A 40 37.36 16.27 -10.68
N TYR A 41 38.63 15.91 -10.42
CA TYR A 41 39.24 16.04 -9.11
C TYR A 41 39.30 17.51 -8.64
N LYS A 42 39.68 18.46 -9.51
CA LYS A 42 39.71 19.90 -9.18
C LYS A 42 38.34 20.47 -8.83
N SER A 43 37.26 19.95 -9.43
CA SER A 43 35.90 20.47 -9.22
C SER A 43 35.17 19.82 -8.04
N THR A 44 35.40 18.53 -7.79
CA THR A 44 34.69 17.77 -6.74
C THR A 44 35.51 17.56 -5.47
N GLY A 45 36.84 17.55 -5.57
CA GLY A 45 37.74 17.15 -4.48
C GLY A 45 37.70 15.66 -4.13
N GLU A 46 36.83 14.90 -4.79
CA GLU A 46 36.65 13.46 -4.57
C GLU A 46 37.44 12.66 -5.60
N VAL A 47 37.95 11.50 -5.16
CA VAL A 47 38.74 10.58 -6.00
C VAL A 47 37.86 9.46 -6.59
N ASP A 48 36.72 9.21 -5.96
CA ASP A 48 35.83 8.10 -6.31
C ASP A 48 34.85 8.49 -7.42
N GLN A 49 34.66 7.59 -8.38
CA GLN A 49 33.60 7.74 -9.37
C GLN A 49 32.25 7.52 -8.69
N LYS A 50 31.37 8.54 -8.70
CA LYS A 50 29.99 8.39 -8.22
C LYS A 50 29.26 7.36 -9.07
N THR A 51 28.56 6.44 -8.42
CA THR A 51 27.63 5.56 -9.11
C THR A 51 26.59 6.43 -9.83
N LYS A 52 26.31 6.12 -11.10
CA LYS A 52 25.24 6.81 -11.82
C LYS A 52 23.93 6.52 -11.10
N THR A 53 23.16 7.57 -10.83
CA THR A 53 21.78 7.40 -10.37
C THR A 53 21.03 6.59 -11.41
N GLY A 54 20.46 5.46 -10.98
CA GLY A 54 19.65 4.62 -11.84
C GLY A 54 18.39 5.34 -12.31
N GLN A 55 17.68 4.73 -13.26
CA GLN A 55 16.36 5.21 -13.65
C GLN A 55 15.42 5.21 -12.43
N PRO A 56 14.64 6.30 -12.22
CA PRO A 56 13.63 6.32 -11.17
C PRO A 56 12.63 5.17 -11.33
N SER A 57 12.28 4.52 -10.22
CA SER A 57 11.22 3.50 -10.21
C SER A 57 9.91 4.09 -10.72
N THR A 58 9.31 3.47 -11.74
CA THR A 58 7.97 3.83 -12.26
C THR A 58 6.89 3.70 -11.19
N ILE A 59 7.07 2.79 -10.24
CA ILE A 59 6.15 2.59 -9.12
C ILE A 59 6.56 3.47 -7.94
N THR A 60 5.67 4.36 -7.53
CA THR A 60 5.78 5.15 -6.30
C THR A 60 5.48 4.30 -5.07
N GLU A 61 5.95 4.74 -3.89
CA GLU A 61 5.64 4.06 -2.64
C GLU A 61 4.14 4.06 -2.31
N ALA A 62 3.42 5.11 -2.72
CA ALA A 62 1.97 5.17 -2.62
C ALA A 62 1.29 4.03 -3.42
N ASN A 63 1.76 3.79 -4.64
CA ASN A 63 1.26 2.70 -5.49
C ASN A 63 1.60 1.33 -4.88
N ARG A 64 2.80 1.15 -4.31
CA ARG A 64 3.14 -0.10 -3.59
C ARG A 64 2.20 -0.37 -2.42
N ARG A 65 1.89 0.65 -1.63
CA ARG A 65 0.96 0.54 -0.49
C ARG A 65 -0.47 0.25 -0.93
N ALA A 66 -0.91 0.83 -2.06
CA ALA A 66 -2.22 0.53 -2.64
C ALA A 66 -2.30 -0.94 -3.10
N LEU A 67 -1.29 -1.41 -3.83
CA LEU A 67 -1.21 -2.81 -4.28
C LEU A 67 -1.18 -3.80 -3.10
N ARG A 68 -0.43 -3.49 -2.03
CA ARG A 68 -0.42 -4.31 -0.80
C ARG A 68 -1.78 -4.38 -0.12
N ARG A 69 -2.59 -3.32 -0.17
CA ARG A 69 -3.95 -3.31 0.40
C ARG A 69 -4.92 -4.12 -0.45
N ILE A 70 -4.86 -3.97 -1.77
CA ILE A 70 -5.70 -4.73 -2.71
C ILE A 70 -5.38 -6.22 -2.62
N GLY A 71 -4.08 -6.56 -2.49
CA GLY A 71 -3.60 -7.93 -2.36
C GLY A 71 -3.69 -8.53 -0.97
N LYS A 72 -4.28 -7.85 0.03
CA LYS A 72 -4.54 -8.53 1.32
C LYS A 72 -5.59 -9.62 1.08
N GLU A 73 -5.20 -10.87 1.33
CA GLU A 73 -6.13 -11.98 1.29
C GLU A 73 -7.28 -11.72 2.26
N LYS A 74 -8.52 -11.92 1.78
CA LYS A 74 -9.69 -11.88 2.65
C LYS A 74 -9.50 -12.97 3.72
N PRO A 75 -9.61 -12.66 5.01
CA PRO A 75 -9.42 -13.66 6.06
C PRO A 75 -10.38 -14.83 5.83
N LEU A 76 -9.86 -16.05 5.96
CA LEU A 76 -10.65 -17.26 5.79
C LEU A 76 -11.70 -17.35 6.91
N LEU A 77 -12.93 -17.73 6.53
CA LEU A 77 -13.99 -17.93 7.51
C LEU A 77 -13.68 -19.14 8.41
N THR A 78 -13.92 -18.99 9.70
CA THR A 78 -13.83 -20.10 10.67
C THR A 78 -14.96 -21.10 10.46
N THR A 79 -14.78 -22.33 10.97
CA THR A 79 -15.83 -23.36 10.93
C THR A 79 -17.12 -22.88 11.60
N LEU A 80 -17.03 -22.11 12.68
CA LEU A 80 -18.18 -21.54 13.36
C LEU A 80 -18.90 -20.49 12.51
N GLN A 81 -18.15 -19.59 11.87
CA GLN A 81 -18.72 -18.56 10.98
C GLN A 81 -19.43 -19.18 9.79
N LYS A 82 -18.82 -20.20 9.16
CA LYS A 82 -19.45 -20.97 8.07
C LYS A 82 -20.78 -21.59 8.51
N ARG A 83 -20.82 -22.19 9.71
CA ARG A 83 -22.06 -22.78 10.27
C ARG A 83 -23.13 -21.72 10.53
N ASN A 84 -22.79 -20.60 11.15
CA ASN A 84 -23.74 -19.53 11.46
C ASN A 84 -24.33 -18.93 10.18
N ARG A 85 -23.47 -18.63 9.19
CA ARG A 85 -23.91 -18.12 7.88
C ARG A 85 -24.81 -19.13 7.16
N LEU A 86 -24.45 -20.41 7.18
CA LEU A 86 -25.25 -21.46 6.56
C LEU A 86 -26.60 -21.65 7.25
N LYS A 87 -26.63 -21.62 8.59
CA LYS A 87 -27.86 -21.71 9.39
C LYS A 87 -28.80 -20.56 9.02
N TRP A 88 -28.30 -19.33 9.07
CA TRP A 88 -29.07 -18.14 8.74
C TRP A 88 -29.59 -18.20 7.29
N ALA A 89 -28.74 -18.55 6.32
CA ALA A 89 -29.15 -18.70 4.92
C ALA A 89 -30.27 -19.74 4.74
N ARG A 90 -30.21 -20.88 5.44
CA ARG A 90 -31.25 -21.92 5.39
C ARG A 90 -32.56 -21.47 6.00
N GLU A 91 -32.51 -20.78 7.15
CA GLU A 91 -33.69 -20.25 7.83
C GLU A 91 -34.42 -19.20 6.97
N HIS A 92 -33.68 -18.46 6.14
CA HIS A 92 -34.20 -17.35 5.35
C HIS A 92 -34.28 -17.67 3.85
N GLN A 93 -34.04 -18.92 3.43
CA GLN A 93 -33.96 -19.30 2.01
C GLN A 93 -35.26 -19.09 1.24
N ASN A 94 -36.40 -19.18 1.93
CA ASN A 94 -37.75 -19.07 1.36
C ASN A 94 -38.40 -17.72 1.66
N TRP A 95 -37.64 -16.73 2.13
CA TRP A 95 -38.17 -15.40 2.39
C TRP A 95 -38.62 -14.72 1.10
N SER A 96 -39.81 -14.12 1.15
CA SER A 96 -40.36 -13.29 0.08
C SER A 96 -39.63 -11.96 -0.01
N GLN A 97 -39.76 -11.26 -1.14
CA GLN A 97 -39.17 -9.93 -1.33
C GLN A 97 -39.64 -8.92 -0.26
N ARG A 98 -40.88 -9.05 0.24
CA ARG A 98 -41.40 -8.23 1.33
C ARG A 98 -40.69 -8.49 2.66
N GLN A 99 -40.36 -9.75 2.96
CA GLN A 99 -39.59 -10.12 4.14
C GLN A 99 -38.12 -9.69 4.03
N TRP A 100 -37.55 -9.71 2.83
CA TRP A 100 -36.24 -9.11 2.58
C TRP A 100 -36.27 -7.58 2.75
N GLY A 101 -37.36 -6.94 2.33
CA GLY A 101 -37.58 -5.50 2.47
C GLY A 101 -37.85 -5.01 3.89
N SER A 102 -38.01 -5.92 4.87
CA SER A 102 -38.12 -5.56 6.29
C SER A 102 -36.79 -5.66 7.04
N ILE A 103 -35.69 -6.04 6.36
CA ILE A 103 -34.37 -5.98 6.96
C ILE A 103 -33.80 -4.58 6.78
N ILE A 104 -33.39 -3.96 7.89
CA ILE A 104 -32.66 -2.70 7.85
C ILE A 104 -31.19 -2.95 8.14
N TRP A 105 -30.34 -2.43 7.25
CA TRP A 105 -28.90 -2.66 7.24
C TRP A 105 -28.17 -1.42 7.76
N SER A 106 -27.27 -1.60 8.73
CA SER A 106 -26.32 -0.55 9.12
C SER A 106 -24.89 -1.00 8.82
N ASP A 107 -24.12 -0.14 8.15
CA ASP A 107 -22.69 -0.34 7.91
C ASP A 107 -21.86 0.61 8.79
N GLU A 108 -20.72 0.14 9.31
CA GLU A 108 -19.84 0.96 10.15
C GLU A 108 -18.95 1.83 9.26
N SER A 109 -19.08 3.16 9.40
CA SER A 109 -18.17 4.09 8.74
C SER A 109 -16.91 4.28 9.57
N LYS A 110 -15.74 4.17 8.94
CA LYS A 110 -14.42 4.39 9.58
C LYS A 110 -14.23 5.77 10.18
N THR A 111 -15.10 6.72 9.84
CA THR A 111 -15.02 8.12 10.28
C THR A 111 -15.92 8.43 11.46
N VAL A 112 -16.83 7.53 11.82
CA VAL A 112 -17.79 7.75 12.90
C VAL A 112 -17.32 6.98 14.12
N ASN A 113 -17.35 7.66 15.28
CA ASN A 113 -17.03 7.05 16.55
C ASN A 113 -18.31 6.47 17.17
N ALA A 114 -18.18 5.56 18.13
CA ALA A 114 -19.32 4.85 18.72
C ALA A 114 -20.36 5.75 19.42
N GLN A 115 -20.00 6.97 19.81
CA GLN A 115 -20.93 7.94 20.41
C GLN A 115 -21.73 8.66 19.32
N ASN A 116 -21.05 9.15 18.30
CA ASN A 116 -21.66 9.77 17.13
C ASN A 116 -22.55 8.77 16.37
N ASP A 117 -22.18 7.49 16.30
CA ASP A 117 -23.02 6.45 15.69
C ASP A 117 -24.37 6.33 16.40
N LYS A 118 -24.38 6.35 17.73
CA LYS A 118 -25.62 6.28 18.52
C LYS A 118 -26.49 7.52 18.31
N GLU A 119 -25.89 8.70 18.33
CA GLU A 119 -26.60 9.96 18.11
C GLU A 119 -27.22 10.00 16.71
N ILE A 120 -26.48 9.59 15.67
CA ILE A 120 -27.00 9.50 14.30
C ILE A 120 -28.13 8.46 14.21
N LEU A 121 -27.99 7.31 14.88
CA LEU A 121 -29.02 6.29 14.92
C LEU A 121 -30.30 6.83 15.58
N GLU A 122 -30.19 7.52 16.71
CA GLU A 122 -31.33 8.05 17.45
C GLU A 122 -32.00 9.24 16.74
N GLU A 123 -31.21 10.17 16.20
CA GLU A 123 -31.73 11.43 15.64
C GLU A 123 -32.20 11.31 14.19
N SER A 124 -31.54 10.46 13.38
CA SER A 124 -31.81 10.39 11.94
C SER A 124 -32.40 9.06 11.52
N PHE A 125 -31.94 7.95 12.10
CA PHE A 125 -32.35 6.62 11.65
C PHE A 125 -33.68 6.18 12.25
N LEU A 126 -33.84 6.19 13.58
CA LEU A 126 -35.09 5.78 14.24
C LEU A 126 -36.33 6.52 13.72
N PRO A 127 -36.31 7.86 13.49
CA PRO A 127 -37.45 8.58 12.95
C PRO A 127 -37.77 8.23 11.48
N SER A 128 -36.81 7.67 10.74
CA SER A 128 -36.99 7.24 9.35
C SER A 128 -37.59 5.83 9.21
N ILE A 129 -37.56 5.02 10.28
CA ILE A 129 -38.06 3.64 10.28
C ILE A 129 -39.53 3.55 9.85
N PRO A 130 -40.47 4.37 10.34
CA PRO A 130 -41.87 4.30 9.90
C PRO A 130 -42.07 4.62 8.40
N GLN A 131 -41.14 5.32 7.77
CA GLN A 131 -41.16 5.61 6.34
C GLN A 131 -40.55 4.50 5.48
N CYS A 132 -39.56 3.76 6.02
CA CYS A 132 -38.83 2.74 5.29
C CYS A 132 -39.31 1.31 5.58
N ALA A 133 -39.87 1.05 6.75
CA ALA A 133 -40.41 -0.25 7.12
C ALA A 133 -41.76 -0.47 6.41
N THR A 134 -41.80 -1.46 5.53
CA THR A 134 -42.98 -1.80 4.70
C THR A 134 -44.02 -2.66 5.43
N ASN A 135 -43.78 -2.96 6.70
CA ASN A 135 -44.63 -3.78 7.56
C ASN A 135 -44.95 -2.99 8.83
N ASP A 136 -46.12 -3.27 9.42
CA ASP A 136 -46.73 -2.60 10.58
C ASP A 136 -45.89 -2.70 11.88
N GLY A 137 -44.66 -2.21 11.86
CA GLY A 137 -43.71 -2.21 12.99
C GLY A 137 -42.79 -3.42 13.10
N ASP A 138 -42.90 -4.43 12.21
CA ASP A 138 -42.02 -5.61 12.24
C ASP A 138 -40.85 -5.44 11.26
N PHE A 139 -39.68 -5.10 11.80
CA PHE A 139 -38.42 -4.96 11.06
C PHE A 139 -37.28 -5.65 11.81
N MET A 140 -36.34 -6.22 11.06
CA MET A 140 -35.13 -6.82 11.62
C MET A 140 -33.95 -5.89 11.39
N PHE A 141 -33.36 -5.39 12.47
CA PHE A 141 -32.16 -4.58 12.39
C PHE A 141 -30.90 -5.45 12.35
N GLN A 142 -30.02 -5.20 11.38
CA GLN A 142 -28.83 -6.01 11.17
C GLN A 142 -27.58 -5.14 11.05
N GLN A 143 -26.72 -5.24 12.06
CA GLN A 143 -25.42 -4.56 12.16
C GLN A 143 -24.25 -5.48 11.77
N ASP A 144 -23.12 -4.92 11.35
CA ASP A 144 -21.91 -5.66 10.88
C ASP A 144 -21.25 -6.55 11.98
N GLY A 145 -21.64 -6.36 13.23
CA GLY A 145 -21.26 -7.19 14.38
C GLY A 145 -22.22 -8.35 14.71
N ALA A 146 -23.29 -8.57 13.94
CA ALA A 146 -24.25 -9.63 14.26
C ALA A 146 -23.62 -11.03 14.11
N PRO A 147 -23.82 -11.97 15.07
CA PRO A 147 -23.16 -13.29 15.07
C PRO A 147 -23.36 -14.14 13.80
N CYS A 148 -24.39 -13.84 13.02
CA CYS A 148 -24.65 -14.44 11.71
C CYS A 148 -23.69 -13.93 10.61
N HIS A 149 -23.08 -12.75 10.74
CA HIS A 149 -22.24 -12.09 9.74
C HIS A 149 -20.80 -11.83 10.18
N THR A 150 -20.53 -11.73 11.49
CA THR A 150 -19.19 -11.35 12.00
C THR A 150 -18.09 -12.32 11.58
N ALA A 151 -17.09 -11.80 10.87
CA ALA A 151 -15.80 -12.47 10.70
C ALA A 151 -14.80 -11.88 11.72
N LYS A 152 -14.48 -12.62 12.80
CA LYS A 152 -13.33 -12.29 13.64
C LYS A 152 -12.06 -12.45 12.81
N THR A 153 -11.27 -11.39 12.72
CA THR A 153 -9.90 -11.46 12.18
C THR A 153 -9.11 -12.44 13.02
N ILE A 154 -8.79 -13.61 12.46
CA ILE A 154 -7.80 -14.50 13.09
C ILE A 154 -6.44 -13.93 12.73
N HIS A 155 -5.70 -13.49 13.73
CA HIS A 155 -4.26 -13.30 13.58
C HIS A 155 -3.63 -14.70 13.51
N THR A 156 -3.32 -15.14 12.29
CA THR A 156 -2.41 -16.27 12.05
C THR A 156 -0.98 -15.85 12.32
#